data_AF-A0A7C8CM53-F1
#
_entry.id   AF-A0A7C8CM53-F1
#
_cell.length_a   1.000
_cell.length_b   1.000
_cell.length_c   1.000
_cell.angle_alpha   90.00
_cell.angle_beta   90.00
_cell.angle_gamma   90.00
#
_symmetry.space_group_name_H-M   'P 1'
#
loop_
_entity.id
_entity.type
_entity.pdbx_description
1 polymer ?
#
loop_
_entity_poly.entity_id
_entity_poly.type
_entity_poly.pdbx_seq_one_letter_code
_entity_poly.pdbx_strand_id
1 'polypeptide(L)'
;MTTVDKPFDTMPEMAPSEVSEIWLGHLMSLLIPLTALAYVWTGPHVWYNGLLFIAPLAIFTWMDSRPRYERRQPVETLPSWPFDLLVYLVVAIHFLILAGLVRLFSEQSFFSIDTVMVFVLVGGNSGFSIITAHELIHRQEPGRRLLGRLLLSTVLYEHFYTEHLRGHHVRVGTPEDPATAHFGETYRSFWRRTVPAQFRSAWRLEARRLGDSEMSLFDPRVLGNRVLHGIAVGWGIAFAVLFFFGPVAFFAYVLQAFVAVRLLEAVNYFEHWGLKRKGSRVHASDSWDTYSWFTYYGLIGLSRHADHHAQPMRPYQQLRVREDAPVLPVGYLPLIDMVLGRNADFMELATAELKARGLGPFASESDEAIEIPVPRPSGAARFWAGLSPWLQWPVFLGGLLLLISTGAALEGGQWGDLQWGDFQGIAIRNGAIMGIIAAVLAVRYWVETRVQNGWISWGCGLMLLFGVGALSLPWLGV
;
A
#
# COMPACT_ATOMS: atom_id res chain seq x y z
N MET A 1 6.25 -26.76 45.68
CA MET A 1 5.78 -25.44 46.15
C MET A 1 5.27 -24.69 44.94
N THR A 2 3.94 -24.66 44.84
CA THR A 2 3.13 -23.92 43.87
C THR A 2 3.39 -22.41 44.03
N THR A 3 3.89 -21.77 42.98
CA THR A 3 3.91 -20.30 42.90
C THR A 3 2.49 -19.83 42.62
N VAL A 4 1.86 -19.36 43.68
CA VAL A 4 0.51 -18.80 43.75
C VAL A 4 0.38 -17.62 42.77
N ASP A 5 -0.61 -17.71 41.89
CA ASP A 5 -1.15 -16.60 41.11
C ASP A 5 -1.46 -15.42 42.05
N LYS A 6 -0.81 -14.29 41.83
CA LYS A 6 -1.27 -13.04 42.46
C LYS A 6 -2.61 -12.65 41.82
N PRO A 7 -3.64 -12.32 42.62
CA PRO A 7 -4.88 -11.77 42.07
C PRO A 7 -4.54 -10.44 41.39
N PHE A 8 -5.03 -10.25 40.17
CA PHE A 8 -4.99 -8.96 39.49
C PHE A 8 -5.73 -7.94 40.36
N ASP A 9 -4.98 -6.98 40.90
CA ASP A 9 -5.55 -5.76 41.48
C ASP A 9 -6.47 -5.13 40.43
N THR A 10 -7.67 -4.75 40.87
CA THR A 10 -8.67 -4.02 40.09
C THR A 10 -8.02 -2.78 39.47
N MET A 11 -7.73 -2.86 38.18
CA MET A 11 -7.25 -1.72 37.39
C MET A 11 -8.32 -0.61 37.47
N PRO A 12 -7.93 0.65 37.69
CA PRO A 12 -8.87 1.74 37.81
C PRO A 12 -9.74 1.83 36.55
N GLU A 13 -11.04 1.97 36.75
CA GLU A 13 -12.00 2.26 35.69
C GLU A 13 -11.55 3.53 34.96
N MET A 14 -11.38 3.47 33.63
CA MET A 14 -10.80 4.59 32.88
C MET A 14 -11.60 5.87 33.06
N ALA A 15 -10.89 6.99 33.18
CA ALA A 15 -11.50 8.28 32.95
C ALA A 15 -11.98 8.35 31.48
N PRO A 16 -13.22 8.80 31.20
CA PRO A 16 -13.74 8.97 29.85
C PRO A 16 -12.83 9.77 28.89
N SER A 17 -11.88 10.54 29.42
CA SER A 17 -10.86 11.29 28.67
C SER A 17 -9.82 10.44 27.93
N GLU A 18 -9.50 9.23 28.42
CA GLU A 18 -8.48 8.39 27.76
C GLU A 18 -9.06 7.64 26.55
N VAL A 19 -10.31 7.19 26.65
CA VAL A 19 -11.05 6.60 25.51
C VAL A 19 -11.17 7.60 24.38
N SER A 20 -11.53 8.84 24.71
CA SER A 20 -11.71 9.90 23.72
C SER A 20 -10.38 10.28 23.08
N GLU A 21 -9.27 10.33 23.82
CA GLU A 21 -7.94 10.61 23.25
C GLU A 21 -7.52 9.55 22.21
N ILE A 22 -7.63 8.26 22.54
CA ILE A 22 -7.25 7.17 21.63
C ILE A 22 -8.13 7.20 20.38
N TRP A 23 -9.44 7.35 20.55
CA TRP A 23 -10.38 7.39 19.44
C TRP A 23 -10.17 8.63 18.55
N LEU A 24 -9.94 9.82 19.14
CA LEU A 24 -9.62 11.04 18.42
C LEU A 24 -8.33 10.91 17.62
N GLY A 25 -7.32 10.21 18.16
CA GLY A 25 -6.13 9.86 17.40
C GLY A 25 -6.47 9.07 16.14
N HIS A 26 -7.33 8.05 16.24
CA HIS A 26 -7.72 7.23 15.10
C HIS A 26 -8.54 7.96 14.04
N LEU A 27 -9.10 9.15 14.29
CA LEU A 27 -9.69 9.99 13.22
C LEU A 27 -8.67 10.32 12.12
N MET A 28 -7.36 10.22 12.40
CA MET A 28 -6.32 10.33 11.39
C MET A 28 -6.45 9.31 10.24
N SER A 29 -7.08 8.16 10.48
CA SER A 29 -7.38 7.16 9.45
C SER A 29 -8.31 7.68 8.35
N LEU A 30 -9.02 8.80 8.58
CA LEU A 30 -9.85 9.45 7.57
C LEU A 30 -9.06 10.40 6.66
N LEU A 31 -7.83 10.75 6.99
CA LEU A 31 -7.07 11.77 6.26
C LEU A 31 -6.75 11.37 4.81
N ILE A 32 -6.25 10.14 4.60
CA ILE A 32 -5.96 9.61 3.25
C ILE A 32 -7.27 9.42 2.46
N PRO A 33 -8.31 8.75 3.00
CA PRO A 33 -9.59 8.61 2.30
C PRO A 33 -10.26 9.94 1.96
N LEU A 34 -10.32 10.90 2.88
CA LEU A 34 -10.96 12.19 2.61
C LEU A 34 -10.19 13.01 1.57
N THR A 35 -8.86 12.90 1.52
CA THR A 35 -8.04 13.54 0.47
C THR A 35 -8.37 12.95 -0.91
N ALA A 36 -8.43 11.62 -1.01
CA ALA A 36 -8.77 10.93 -2.26
C ALA A 36 -10.23 11.17 -2.67
N LEU A 37 -11.16 11.23 -1.70
CA LEU A 37 -12.57 11.54 -1.93
C LEU A 37 -12.73 12.95 -2.48
N ALA A 38 -12.11 13.94 -1.83
CA ALA A 38 -12.12 15.31 -2.30
C ALA A 38 -11.60 15.38 -3.75
N TYR A 39 -10.47 14.74 -4.04
CA TYR A 39 -9.90 14.69 -5.40
C TYR A 39 -10.92 14.20 -6.44
N VAL A 40 -11.47 13.00 -6.29
CA VAL A 40 -12.29 12.42 -7.35
C VAL A 40 -13.62 13.16 -7.57
N TRP A 41 -14.11 13.90 -6.57
CA TRP A 41 -15.36 14.66 -6.66
C TRP A 41 -15.17 16.14 -7.02
N THR A 42 -13.96 16.69 -6.91
CA THR A 42 -13.62 18.05 -7.40
C THR A 42 -13.04 18.06 -8.82
N GLY A 43 -12.69 16.88 -9.35
CA GLY A 43 -12.21 16.73 -10.71
C GLY A 43 -13.28 17.00 -11.79
N PRO A 44 -12.86 17.22 -13.04
CA PRO A 44 -11.49 17.09 -13.54
C PRO A 44 -10.58 18.26 -13.20
N HIS A 45 -9.28 17.99 -13.11
CA HIS A 45 -8.31 19.00 -12.71
C HIS A 45 -7.36 19.37 -13.85
N VAL A 46 -7.01 20.65 -13.91
CA VAL A 46 -5.79 21.11 -14.56
C VAL A 46 -4.56 20.67 -13.77
N TRP A 47 -3.44 20.46 -14.45
CA TRP A 47 -2.27 19.77 -13.89
C TRP A 47 -1.75 20.38 -12.57
N TYR A 48 -1.72 21.70 -12.44
CA TYR A 48 -1.22 22.36 -11.22
C TYR A 48 -2.17 22.19 -10.02
N ASN A 49 -3.49 22.21 -10.24
CA ASN A 49 -4.48 21.95 -9.18
C ASN A 49 -4.40 20.50 -8.71
N GLY A 50 -4.26 19.55 -9.64
CA GLY A 50 -4.14 18.13 -9.30
C GLY A 50 -2.93 17.85 -8.40
N LEU A 51 -1.79 18.49 -8.66
CA LEU A 51 -0.57 18.32 -7.87
C LEU A 51 -0.67 18.84 -6.42
N LEU A 52 -1.56 19.81 -6.14
CA LEU A 52 -1.75 20.30 -4.77
C LEU A 52 -2.28 19.21 -3.82
N PHE A 53 -2.99 18.21 -4.34
CA PHE A 53 -3.49 17.09 -3.54
C PHE A 53 -2.39 16.08 -3.13
N ILE A 54 -1.17 16.23 -3.65
CA ILE A 54 -0.01 15.47 -3.14
C ILE A 54 0.44 16.02 -1.78
N ALA A 55 0.22 17.31 -1.50
CA ALA A 55 0.73 17.95 -0.30
C ALA A 55 0.22 17.27 1.01
N PRO A 56 -1.07 16.92 1.17
CA PRO A 56 -1.52 16.14 2.32
C PRO A 56 -0.79 14.80 2.46
N LEU A 57 -0.62 14.04 1.37
CA LEU A 57 0.07 12.74 1.41
C LEU A 57 1.56 12.89 1.79
N ALA A 58 2.21 13.95 1.31
CA ALA A 58 3.54 14.31 1.76
C ALA A 58 3.53 14.63 3.26
N ILE A 59 2.61 15.46 3.75
CA ILE A 59 2.48 15.79 5.20
C ILE A 59 2.20 14.54 6.06
N PHE A 60 1.56 13.51 5.53
CA PHE A 60 1.34 12.26 6.24
C PHE A 60 2.60 11.41 6.32
N THR A 61 3.28 11.23 5.19
CA THR A 61 4.57 10.52 5.09
C THR A 61 5.62 11.16 6.01
N TRP A 62 5.71 12.49 5.96
CA TRP A 62 5.55 13.35 7.10
C TRP A 62 5.86 12.90 8.51
N MET A 63 4.77 13.11 9.22
CA MET A 63 4.42 12.68 10.55
C MET A 63 4.83 11.24 10.81
N ASP A 64 4.73 10.35 9.80
CA ASP A 64 5.06 8.93 9.92
C ASP A 64 6.56 8.61 9.89
N SER A 65 7.39 9.54 9.40
CA SER A 65 8.86 9.45 9.46
C SER A 65 9.45 10.06 10.74
N ARG A 66 8.64 10.69 11.59
CA ARG A 66 9.13 11.37 12.80
C ARG A 66 9.30 10.39 13.96
N PRO A 67 10.30 10.59 14.84
CA PRO A 67 10.55 9.75 16.01
C PRO A 67 9.55 10.05 17.14
N ARG A 68 8.25 9.95 16.85
CA ARG A 68 7.18 10.04 17.83
C ARG A 68 6.57 8.65 17.98
N TYR A 69 6.80 8.06 19.13
CA TYR A 69 6.50 6.66 19.37
C TYR A 69 5.20 6.47 20.14
N GLU A 70 4.38 5.49 19.73
CA GLU A 70 3.18 5.06 20.43
C GLU A 70 3.38 3.64 20.95
N ARG A 71 3.74 3.54 22.24
CA ARG A 71 4.04 2.27 22.93
C ARG A 71 3.00 1.92 23.99
N ARG A 72 1.91 2.69 24.12
CA ARG A 72 0.89 2.42 25.14
C ARG A 72 0.26 1.05 24.91
N GLN A 73 0.17 0.25 25.96
CA GLN A 73 -0.64 -0.97 25.91
C GLN A 73 -2.12 -0.59 25.83
N PRO A 74 -2.93 -1.34 25.07
CA PRO A 74 -4.36 -1.10 24.96
C PRO A 74 -5.04 -1.38 26.31
N VAL A 75 -6.09 -0.63 26.59
CA VAL A 75 -6.92 -0.87 27.77
C VAL A 75 -8.00 -1.89 27.43
N GLU A 76 -8.12 -2.95 28.23
CA GLU A 76 -9.01 -4.09 27.96
C GLU A 76 -10.50 -3.71 27.97
N THR A 77 -10.86 -2.60 28.62
CA THR A 77 -12.24 -2.09 28.74
C THR A 77 -12.67 -1.14 27.62
N LEU A 78 -11.84 -0.91 26.59
CA LEU A 78 -12.19 -0.02 25.47
C LEU A 78 -13.46 -0.51 24.75
N PRO A 79 -14.50 0.35 24.60
CA PRO A 79 -15.70 -0.02 23.86
C PRO A 79 -15.38 -0.23 22.38
N SER A 80 -16.06 -1.18 21.73
CA SER A 80 -15.83 -1.48 20.31
C SER A 80 -16.53 -0.50 19.35
N TRP A 81 -17.73 -0.02 19.71
CA TRP A 81 -18.61 0.68 18.78
C TRP A 81 -18.01 1.94 18.11
N PRO A 82 -17.24 2.84 18.76
CA PRO A 82 -16.77 4.05 18.10
C PRO A 82 -15.61 3.74 17.13
N PHE A 83 -14.84 2.69 17.42
CA PHE A 83 -13.77 2.16 16.57
C PHE A 83 -14.33 1.38 15.38
N ASP A 84 -15.42 0.62 15.59
CA ASP A 84 -16.15 -0.08 14.53
C ASP A 84 -16.84 0.94 13.59
N LEU A 85 -17.42 2.01 14.13
CA LEU A 85 -18.01 3.10 13.33
C LEU A 85 -16.98 3.70 12.37
N LEU A 86 -15.75 3.92 12.84
CA LEU A 86 -14.66 4.44 12.02
C LEU A 86 -14.33 3.52 10.83
N VAL A 87 -14.25 2.21 11.07
CA VAL A 87 -14.06 1.20 10.01
C VAL A 87 -15.19 1.27 8.98
N TYR A 88 -16.45 1.37 9.41
CA TYR A 88 -17.58 1.52 8.49
C TYR A 88 -17.58 2.85 7.71
N LEU A 89 -17.15 3.95 8.33
CA LEU A 89 -16.99 5.24 7.64
C LEU A 89 -15.93 5.15 6.55
N VAL A 90 -14.78 4.54 6.83
CA VAL A 90 -13.74 4.32 5.81
C VAL A 90 -14.26 3.46 4.66
N VAL A 91 -15.02 2.40 4.95
CA VAL A 91 -15.66 1.57 3.92
C VAL A 91 -16.58 2.40 3.03
N ALA A 92 -17.48 3.18 3.63
CA ALA A 92 -18.42 4.03 2.89
C ALA A 92 -17.68 5.05 2.02
N ILE A 93 -16.66 5.71 2.56
CA ILE A 93 -15.81 6.66 1.82
C ILE A 93 -15.11 5.96 0.65
N HIS A 94 -14.60 4.74 0.82
CA HIS A 94 -13.94 4.01 -0.27
C HIS A 94 -14.90 3.73 -1.44
N PHE A 95 -16.14 3.32 -1.17
CA PHE A 95 -17.13 3.15 -2.25
C PHE A 95 -17.47 4.47 -2.95
N LEU A 96 -17.57 5.57 -2.20
CA LEU A 96 -17.76 6.91 -2.78
C LEU A 96 -16.55 7.36 -3.62
N ILE A 97 -15.33 6.96 -3.23
CA ILE A 97 -14.12 7.23 -4.02
C ILE A 97 -14.15 6.47 -5.34
N LEU A 98 -14.55 5.19 -5.34
CA LEU A 98 -14.64 4.42 -6.57
C LEU A 98 -15.75 4.92 -7.50
N ALA A 99 -16.90 5.33 -6.94
CA ALA A 99 -17.95 5.97 -7.71
C ALA A 99 -17.46 7.30 -8.33
N GLY A 100 -16.75 8.12 -7.56
CA GLY A 100 -16.13 9.35 -8.05
C GLY A 100 -15.07 9.10 -9.11
N LEU A 101 -14.24 8.06 -8.95
CA LEU A 101 -13.25 7.64 -9.96
C LEU A 101 -13.92 7.28 -11.29
N VAL A 102 -14.96 6.43 -11.24
CA VAL A 102 -15.69 5.99 -12.43
C VAL A 102 -16.37 7.18 -13.11
N ARG A 103 -17.01 8.07 -12.34
CA ARG A 103 -17.56 9.33 -12.85
C ARG A 103 -16.48 10.16 -13.54
N LEU A 104 -15.38 10.45 -12.85
CA LEU A 104 -14.28 11.28 -13.36
C LEU A 104 -13.75 10.77 -14.71
N PHE A 105 -13.54 9.46 -14.85
CA PHE A 105 -13.02 8.84 -16.07
C PHE A 105 -14.09 8.39 -17.08
N SER A 106 -15.36 8.67 -16.80
CA SER A 106 -16.43 8.61 -17.80
C SER A 106 -16.48 9.87 -18.67
N GLU A 107 -15.90 10.97 -18.17
CA GLU A 107 -15.87 12.28 -18.82
C GLU A 107 -14.44 12.70 -19.23
N GLN A 108 -13.40 12.13 -18.61
CA GLN A 108 -11.99 12.46 -18.88
C GLN A 108 -11.33 11.50 -19.86
N SER A 109 -10.31 12.00 -20.57
CA SER A 109 -9.36 11.13 -21.28
C SER A 109 -8.47 10.40 -20.28
N PHE A 110 -8.04 9.18 -20.64
CA PHE A 110 -7.02 8.43 -19.93
C PHE A 110 -5.67 9.15 -19.86
N PHE A 111 -5.52 10.20 -20.64
CA PHE A 111 -4.29 10.91 -20.80
C PHE A 111 -4.36 12.31 -20.19
N SER A 112 -4.54 12.33 -18.86
CA SER A 112 -4.71 13.51 -18.02
C SER A 112 -3.83 13.46 -16.77
N ILE A 113 -3.67 14.60 -16.08
CA ILE A 113 -3.06 14.62 -14.74
C ILE A 113 -3.82 13.71 -13.77
N ASP A 114 -5.14 13.63 -13.93
CA ASP A 114 -6.01 12.80 -13.10
C ASP A 114 -5.58 11.34 -13.16
N THR A 115 -5.04 10.86 -14.29
CA THR A 115 -4.53 9.48 -14.42
C THR A 115 -3.28 9.24 -13.58
N VAL A 116 -2.38 10.23 -13.50
CA VAL A 116 -1.23 10.17 -12.59
C VAL A 116 -1.71 10.20 -11.14
N MET A 117 -2.73 11.00 -10.84
CA MET A 117 -3.29 11.07 -9.49
C MET A 117 -4.13 9.84 -9.11
N VAL A 118 -4.64 9.06 -10.06
CA VAL A 118 -5.14 7.71 -9.79
C VAL A 118 -4.03 6.85 -9.19
N PHE A 119 -2.83 6.90 -9.74
CA PHE A 119 -1.70 6.13 -9.22
C PHE A 119 -1.34 6.54 -7.78
N VAL A 120 -1.29 7.85 -7.49
CA VAL A 120 -0.81 8.35 -6.21
C VAL A 120 -1.89 8.37 -5.12
N LEU A 121 -3.07 8.90 -5.41
CA LEU A 121 -4.11 9.17 -4.42
C LEU A 121 -5.15 8.06 -4.37
N VAL A 122 -5.74 7.70 -5.50
CA VAL A 122 -6.84 6.72 -5.53
C VAL A 122 -6.31 5.30 -5.29
N GLY A 123 -5.21 4.94 -5.93
CA GLY A 123 -4.48 3.69 -5.69
C GLY A 123 -3.90 3.63 -4.28
N GLY A 124 -3.33 4.73 -3.78
CA GLY A 124 -2.90 4.88 -2.38
C GLY A 124 -4.02 4.60 -1.38
N ASN A 125 -5.17 5.25 -1.55
CA ASN A 125 -6.36 5.00 -0.74
C ASN A 125 -6.92 3.57 -0.92
N SER A 126 -6.80 2.98 -2.09
CA SER A 126 -7.27 1.61 -2.32
C SER A 126 -6.34 0.60 -1.66
N GLY A 127 -5.04 0.89 -1.54
CA GLY A 127 -4.14 0.15 -0.64
C GLY A 127 -4.54 0.32 0.83
N PHE A 128 -4.93 1.53 1.23
CA PHE A 128 -5.46 1.79 2.57
C PHE A 128 -6.75 1.02 2.87
N SER A 129 -7.68 0.92 1.90
CA SER A 129 -8.93 0.17 2.09
C SER A 129 -8.70 -1.33 2.27
N ILE A 130 -7.58 -1.88 1.79
CA ILE A 130 -7.17 -3.26 2.10
C ILE A 130 -6.88 -3.42 3.58
N ILE A 131 -6.32 -2.42 4.28
CA ILE A 131 -6.12 -2.46 5.74
C ILE A 131 -7.47 -2.56 6.47
N THR A 132 -8.45 -1.78 6.01
CA THR A 132 -9.82 -1.84 6.53
C THR A 132 -10.49 -3.18 6.22
N ALA A 133 -10.28 -3.71 5.02
CA ALA A 133 -10.77 -5.03 4.63
C ALA A 133 -10.14 -6.14 5.48
N HIS A 134 -8.83 -6.03 5.73
CA HIS A 134 -8.05 -6.92 6.56
C HIS A 134 -8.63 -7.01 7.98
N GLU A 135 -8.90 -5.88 8.62
CA GLU A 135 -9.57 -5.83 9.91
C GLU A 135 -10.95 -6.52 9.88
N LEU A 136 -11.75 -6.25 8.85
CA LEU A 136 -13.11 -6.78 8.71
C LEU A 136 -13.16 -8.30 8.48
N ILE A 137 -12.22 -8.87 7.73
CA ILE A 137 -12.19 -10.31 7.45
C ILE A 137 -11.81 -11.15 8.68
N HIS A 138 -11.09 -10.55 9.63
CA HIS A 138 -10.74 -11.19 10.91
C HIS A 138 -11.88 -11.16 11.93
N ARG A 139 -12.88 -10.28 11.78
CA ARG A 139 -14.05 -10.25 12.68
C ARG A 139 -14.86 -11.54 12.63
N GLN A 140 -15.57 -11.90 13.71
CA GLN A 140 -16.33 -13.17 13.77
C GLN A 140 -17.64 -13.11 13.00
N GLU A 141 -18.25 -11.93 12.94
CA GLU A 141 -19.58 -11.71 12.39
C GLU A 141 -19.57 -11.88 10.86
N PRO A 142 -20.46 -12.72 10.29
CA PRO A 142 -20.50 -12.98 8.85
C PRO A 142 -20.69 -11.72 8.00
N GLY A 143 -21.49 -10.75 8.47
CA GLY A 143 -21.72 -9.48 7.77
C GLY A 143 -20.46 -8.62 7.65
N ARG A 144 -19.65 -8.57 8.72
CA ARG A 144 -18.36 -7.85 8.70
C ARG A 144 -17.37 -8.51 7.76
N ARG A 145 -17.28 -9.85 7.80
CA ARG A 145 -16.45 -10.62 6.87
C ARG A 145 -16.88 -10.40 5.42
N LEU A 146 -18.18 -10.40 5.14
CA LEU A 146 -18.70 -10.14 3.81
C LEU A 146 -18.29 -8.74 3.32
N LEU A 147 -18.40 -7.73 4.18
CA LEU A 147 -17.99 -6.37 3.84
C LEU A 147 -16.49 -6.27 3.50
N GLY A 148 -15.63 -6.94 4.29
CA GLY A 148 -14.21 -7.04 3.99
C GLY A 148 -13.92 -7.75 2.66
N ARG A 149 -14.65 -8.83 2.35
CA ARG A 149 -14.53 -9.53 1.05
C ARG A 149 -15.00 -8.67 -0.13
N LEU A 150 -16.05 -7.87 0.06
CA LEU A 150 -16.51 -6.91 -0.95
C LEU A 150 -15.45 -5.84 -1.21
N LEU A 151 -14.82 -5.29 -0.16
CA LEU A 151 -13.68 -4.37 -0.32
C LEU A 151 -12.51 -5.03 -1.07
N LEU A 152 -12.12 -6.26 -0.74
CA LEU A 152 -11.06 -6.94 -1.50
C LEU A 152 -11.44 -7.21 -2.97
N SER A 153 -12.74 -7.32 -3.24
CA SER A 153 -13.25 -7.47 -4.62
C SER A 153 -13.09 -6.18 -5.41
N THR A 154 -13.15 -5.00 -4.79
CA THR A 154 -12.98 -3.72 -5.50
C THR A 154 -11.54 -3.46 -5.96
N VAL A 155 -10.58 -4.17 -5.38
CA VAL A 155 -9.16 -4.15 -5.77
C VAL A 155 -8.74 -5.42 -6.51
N LEU A 156 -9.70 -6.23 -6.98
CA LEU A 156 -9.47 -7.46 -7.75
C LEU A 156 -8.57 -8.49 -7.04
N TYR A 157 -8.57 -8.49 -5.70
CA TYR A 157 -7.67 -9.29 -4.87
C TYR A 157 -8.41 -10.08 -3.77
N GLU A 158 -9.67 -10.46 -4.01
CA GLU A 158 -10.52 -11.14 -3.03
C GLU A 158 -9.93 -12.45 -2.49
N HIS A 159 -9.16 -13.17 -3.30
CA HIS A 159 -8.49 -14.40 -2.89
C HIS A 159 -7.55 -14.23 -1.68
N PHE A 160 -7.09 -13.01 -1.41
CA PHE A 160 -6.40 -12.63 -0.19
C PHE A 160 -7.19 -13.04 1.07
N TYR A 161 -8.53 -12.97 1.06
CA TYR A 161 -9.35 -13.44 2.18
C TYR A 161 -9.02 -14.89 2.58
N THR A 162 -8.94 -15.77 1.57
CA THR A 162 -8.67 -17.20 1.81
C THR A 162 -7.20 -17.41 2.16
N GLU A 163 -6.31 -16.84 1.37
CA GLU A 163 -4.87 -17.05 1.57
C GLU A 163 -4.41 -16.46 2.89
N HIS A 164 -4.87 -15.28 3.25
CA HIS A 164 -4.47 -14.64 4.49
C HIS A 164 -4.88 -15.45 5.71
N LEU A 165 -6.18 -15.77 5.81
CA LEU A 165 -6.75 -16.41 7.00
C LEU A 165 -6.34 -17.87 7.16
N ARG A 166 -6.26 -18.63 6.06
CA ARG A 166 -6.03 -20.08 6.09
C ARG A 166 -4.64 -20.47 5.61
N GLY A 167 -3.90 -19.53 5.06
CA GLY A 167 -2.57 -19.71 4.54
C GLY A 167 -1.54 -18.97 5.36
N HIS A 168 -1.38 -17.69 5.07
CA HIS A 168 -0.35 -16.84 5.64
C HIS A 168 -0.36 -16.84 7.18
N HIS A 169 -1.50 -16.61 7.84
CA HIS A 169 -1.56 -16.68 9.33
C HIS A 169 -1.11 -18.02 9.92
N VAL A 170 -1.33 -19.12 9.18
CA VAL A 170 -0.93 -20.46 9.60
C VAL A 170 0.56 -20.72 9.30
N ARG A 171 1.07 -20.17 8.20
CA ARG A 171 2.38 -20.51 7.62
C ARG A 171 3.42 -19.39 7.68
N VAL A 172 3.09 -18.20 8.20
CA VAL A 172 4.00 -17.05 8.24
C VAL A 172 5.37 -17.43 8.80
N GLY A 173 6.43 -16.98 8.12
CA GLY A 173 7.81 -17.30 8.46
C GLY A 173 8.26 -18.73 8.07
N THR A 174 7.43 -19.51 7.37
CA THR A 174 7.81 -20.84 6.84
C THR A 174 8.01 -20.83 5.32
N PRO A 175 8.76 -21.79 4.75
CA PRO A 175 8.98 -21.87 3.30
C PRO A 175 7.69 -22.02 2.48
N GLU A 176 6.62 -22.55 3.09
CA GLU A 176 5.32 -22.76 2.44
C GLU A 176 4.43 -21.50 2.41
N ASP A 177 4.81 -20.42 3.08
CA ASP A 177 4.09 -19.15 3.02
C ASP A 177 4.55 -18.29 1.82
N PRO A 178 3.70 -18.07 0.82
CA PRO A 178 4.06 -17.23 -0.32
C PRO A 178 4.33 -15.76 0.06
N ALA A 179 3.70 -15.25 1.13
CA ALA A 179 3.79 -13.85 1.55
C ALA A 179 4.99 -13.55 2.47
N THR A 180 5.75 -14.56 2.90
CA THR A 180 7.01 -14.35 3.62
C THR A 180 8.11 -13.97 2.63
N ALA A 181 8.80 -12.84 2.88
CA ALA A 181 9.92 -12.39 2.07
C ALA A 181 11.23 -13.00 2.60
N HIS A 182 11.96 -13.72 1.75
CA HIS A 182 13.16 -14.42 2.19
C HIS A 182 14.33 -13.46 2.44
N PHE A 183 15.27 -13.85 3.29
CA PHE A 183 16.48 -13.05 3.53
C PHE A 183 17.25 -12.82 2.21
N GLY A 184 17.61 -11.57 1.93
CA GLY A 184 18.27 -11.17 0.69
C GLY A 184 17.37 -11.11 -0.55
N GLU A 185 16.08 -11.48 -0.44
CA GLU A 185 15.15 -11.35 -1.55
C GLU A 185 14.80 -9.88 -1.78
N THR A 186 14.98 -9.41 -3.02
CA THR A 186 14.54 -8.06 -3.42
C THR A 186 13.02 -8.00 -3.58
N TYR A 187 12.42 -6.82 -3.34
CA TYR A 187 10.98 -6.63 -3.51
C TYR A 187 10.48 -6.98 -4.92
N ARG A 188 11.31 -6.74 -5.96
CA ARG A 188 10.96 -7.13 -7.33
C ARG A 188 10.87 -8.65 -7.50
N SER A 189 11.79 -9.40 -6.90
CA SER A 189 11.76 -10.87 -6.90
C SER A 189 10.55 -11.37 -6.11
N PHE A 190 10.37 -10.82 -4.90
CA PHE A 190 9.23 -11.09 -4.03
C PHE A 190 7.89 -10.89 -4.76
N TRP A 191 7.66 -9.71 -5.35
CA TRP A 191 6.42 -9.40 -6.07
C TRP A 191 6.08 -10.41 -7.17
N ARG A 192 7.09 -10.82 -7.96
CA ARG A 192 6.91 -11.79 -9.05
C ARG A 192 6.60 -13.20 -8.54
N ARG A 193 7.06 -13.53 -7.33
CA ARG A 193 6.83 -14.82 -6.68
C ARG A 193 5.51 -14.82 -5.92
N THR A 194 5.30 -13.85 -5.04
CA THR A 194 4.21 -13.79 -4.06
C THR A 194 2.83 -13.75 -4.71
N VAL A 195 2.59 -12.86 -5.68
CA VAL A 195 1.26 -12.62 -6.26
C VAL A 195 0.67 -13.89 -6.90
N PRO A 196 1.35 -14.56 -7.86
CA PRO A 196 0.80 -15.80 -8.42
C PRO A 196 0.82 -16.97 -7.43
N ALA A 197 1.75 -17.00 -6.46
CA ALA A 197 1.83 -18.06 -5.47
C ALA A 197 0.68 -17.99 -4.45
N GLN A 198 0.33 -16.79 -3.97
CA GLN A 198 -0.81 -16.55 -3.10
C GLN A 198 -2.12 -16.95 -3.76
N PHE A 199 -2.32 -16.59 -5.03
CA PHE A 199 -3.52 -17.03 -5.78
C PHE A 199 -3.61 -18.56 -5.88
N ARG A 200 -2.52 -19.23 -6.25
CA ARG A 200 -2.46 -20.71 -6.34
C ARG A 200 -2.71 -21.36 -4.99
N SER A 201 -2.15 -20.79 -3.92
CA SER A 201 -2.33 -21.27 -2.57
C SER A 201 -3.79 -21.11 -2.11
N ALA A 202 -4.40 -19.94 -2.32
CA ALA A 202 -5.82 -19.71 -2.05
C ALA A 202 -6.71 -20.72 -2.78
N TRP A 203 -6.44 -20.95 -4.07
CA TRP A 203 -7.17 -21.91 -4.88
C TRP A 203 -7.08 -23.32 -4.30
N ARG A 204 -5.87 -23.79 -3.97
CA ARG A 204 -5.64 -25.10 -3.37
C ARG A 204 -6.30 -25.25 -2.00
N LEU A 205 -6.29 -24.20 -1.17
CA LEU A 205 -6.95 -24.21 0.14
C LEU A 205 -8.47 -24.36 0.01
N GLU A 206 -9.09 -23.67 -0.95
CA GLU A 206 -10.53 -23.83 -1.21
C GLU A 206 -10.86 -25.16 -1.89
N ALA A 207 -10.02 -25.65 -2.80
CA ALA A 207 -10.17 -26.96 -3.40
C ALA A 207 -10.13 -28.06 -2.32
N ARG A 208 -9.17 -27.99 -1.38
CA ARG A 208 -9.11 -28.87 -0.19
C ARG A 208 -10.39 -28.81 0.64
N ARG A 209 -10.92 -27.60 0.90
CA ARG A 209 -12.20 -27.43 1.62
C ARG A 209 -13.37 -28.12 0.92
N LEU A 210 -13.34 -28.18 -0.41
CA LEU A 210 -14.35 -28.86 -1.24
C LEU A 210 -14.08 -30.36 -1.42
N GLY A 211 -13.05 -30.89 -0.76
CA GLY A 211 -12.74 -32.32 -0.68
C GLY A 211 -11.68 -32.82 -1.67
N ASP A 212 -10.97 -31.94 -2.40
CA ASP A 212 -9.88 -32.36 -3.29
C ASP A 212 -8.87 -31.23 -3.52
N SER A 213 -7.60 -31.40 -3.13
CA SER A 213 -6.57 -30.38 -3.32
C SER A 213 -6.16 -30.13 -4.77
N GLU A 214 -6.34 -31.11 -5.64
CA GLU A 214 -5.97 -31.06 -7.06
C GLU A 214 -7.23 -31.06 -7.94
N MET A 215 -8.32 -30.50 -7.41
CA MET A 215 -9.62 -30.42 -8.07
C MET A 215 -9.51 -29.79 -9.47
N SER A 216 -10.01 -30.53 -10.47
CA SER A 216 -10.15 -30.06 -11.84
C SER A 216 -11.08 -28.85 -11.92
N LEU A 217 -10.79 -27.89 -12.81
CA LEU A 217 -11.65 -26.74 -13.08
C LEU A 217 -13.06 -27.12 -13.58
N PHE A 218 -13.22 -28.34 -14.12
CA PHE A 218 -14.49 -28.86 -14.62
C PHE A 218 -15.28 -29.66 -13.58
N ASP A 219 -14.74 -29.82 -12.36
CA ASP A 219 -15.48 -30.48 -11.28
C ASP A 219 -16.67 -29.59 -10.86
N PRO A 220 -17.91 -30.12 -10.78
CA PRO A 220 -19.08 -29.33 -10.37
C PRO A 220 -18.92 -28.61 -9.03
N ARG A 221 -18.10 -29.16 -8.11
CA ARG A 221 -17.81 -28.56 -6.80
C ARG A 221 -17.09 -27.22 -6.91
N VAL A 222 -16.42 -26.93 -8.02
CA VAL A 222 -15.74 -25.64 -8.27
C VAL A 222 -16.69 -24.45 -8.15
N LEU A 223 -17.98 -24.63 -8.44
CA LEU A 223 -18.99 -23.59 -8.21
C LEU A 223 -19.14 -23.18 -6.74
N GLY A 224 -18.70 -24.03 -5.81
CA GLY A 224 -18.62 -23.73 -4.39
C GLY A 224 -17.30 -23.07 -3.95
N ASN A 225 -16.35 -22.84 -4.86
CA ASN A 225 -15.04 -22.27 -4.56
C ASN A 225 -15.14 -20.76 -4.32
N ARG A 226 -14.72 -20.31 -3.14
CA ARG A 226 -14.83 -18.89 -2.75
C ARG A 226 -13.91 -17.99 -3.57
N VAL A 227 -12.75 -18.49 -4.00
CA VAL A 227 -11.84 -17.74 -4.89
C VAL A 227 -12.51 -17.48 -6.23
N LEU A 228 -13.25 -18.46 -6.77
CA LEU A 228 -14.02 -18.26 -8.00
C LEU A 228 -15.11 -17.19 -7.82
N HIS A 229 -15.81 -17.17 -6.69
CA HIS A 229 -16.79 -16.12 -6.39
C HIS A 229 -16.14 -14.74 -6.33
N GLY A 230 -14.98 -14.62 -5.69
CA GLY A 230 -14.22 -13.38 -5.62
C GLY A 230 -13.79 -12.87 -6.99
N ILE A 231 -13.31 -13.75 -7.87
CA ILE A 231 -13.00 -13.43 -9.28
C ILE A 231 -14.26 -12.93 -9.99
N ALA A 232 -15.37 -13.66 -9.87
CA ALA A 232 -16.62 -13.32 -10.54
C ALA A 232 -17.18 -11.97 -10.08
N VAL A 233 -17.15 -11.67 -8.78
CA VAL A 233 -17.60 -10.38 -8.24
C VAL A 233 -16.65 -9.26 -8.65
N GLY A 234 -15.34 -9.41 -8.42
CA GLY A 234 -14.37 -8.36 -8.73
C GLY A 234 -14.32 -8.00 -10.21
N TRP A 235 -14.15 -9.01 -11.07
CA TRP A 235 -14.16 -8.77 -12.53
C TRP A 235 -15.55 -8.44 -13.07
N GLY A 236 -16.62 -8.93 -12.44
CA GLY A 236 -17.98 -8.51 -12.77
C GLY A 236 -18.19 -7.02 -12.57
N ILE A 237 -17.69 -6.45 -11.47
CA ILE A 237 -17.70 -5.00 -11.24
C ILE A 237 -16.85 -4.29 -12.29
N ALA A 238 -15.62 -4.75 -12.54
CA ALA A 238 -14.75 -4.12 -13.54
C ALA A 238 -15.38 -4.12 -14.95
N PHE A 239 -15.97 -5.24 -15.39
CA PHE A 239 -16.64 -5.31 -16.68
C PHE A 239 -17.96 -4.54 -16.72
N ALA A 240 -18.66 -4.39 -15.60
CA ALA A 240 -19.78 -3.45 -15.51
C ALA A 240 -19.30 -2.00 -15.70
N VAL A 241 -18.16 -1.62 -15.10
CA VAL A 241 -17.54 -0.30 -15.35
C VAL A 241 -17.22 -0.12 -16.84
N LEU A 242 -16.62 -1.13 -17.47
CA LEU A 242 -16.34 -1.10 -18.91
C LEU A 242 -17.61 -0.92 -19.75
N PHE A 243 -18.66 -1.68 -19.46
CA PHE A 243 -19.89 -1.68 -20.23
C PHE A 243 -20.68 -0.37 -20.10
N PHE A 244 -20.80 0.17 -18.88
CA PHE A 244 -21.62 1.35 -18.61
C PHE A 244 -20.87 2.68 -18.72
N PHE A 245 -19.56 2.71 -18.47
CA PHE A 245 -18.76 3.94 -18.38
C PHE A 245 -17.57 3.98 -19.35
N GLY A 246 -17.37 2.92 -20.13
CA GLY A 246 -16.38 2.87 -21.19
C GLY A 246 -14.97 2.42 -20.76
N PRO A 247 -14.06 2.27 -21.73
CA PRO A 247 -12.74 1.68 -21.52
C PRO A 247 -11.83 2.54 -20.64
N VAL A 248 -11.96 3.87 -20.69
CA VAL A 248 -11.11 4.78 -19.90
C VAL A 248 -11.38 4.62 -18.40
N ALA A 249 -12.64 4.61 -17.99
CA ALA A 249 -13.06 4.32 -16.61
C ALA A 249 -12.63 2.91 -16.18
N PHE A 250 -12.75 1.92 -17.06
CA PHE A 250 -12.27 0.56 -16.79
C PHE A 250 -10.76 0.50 -16.51
N PHE A 251 -9.93 1.14 -17.34
CA PHE A 251 -8.49 1.14 -17.13
C PHE A 251 -8.09 1.90 -15.87
N ALA A 252 -8.75 3.02 -15.55
CA ALA A 252 -8.55 3.73 -14.29
C ALA A 252 -8.91 2.85 -13.08
N TYR A 253 -10.01 2.10 -13.17
CA TYR A 253 -10.44 1.14 -12.14
C TYR A 253 -9.45 -0.02 -11.97
N VAL A 254 -8.92 -0.59 -13.06
CA VAL A 254 -7.89 -1.64 -12.98
C VAL A 254 -6.56 -1.07 -12.45
N LEU A 255 -6.22 0.17 -12.81
CA LEU A 255 -5.00 0.83 -12.35
C LEU A 255 -5.01 1.05 -10.83
N GLN A 256 -6.12 1.53 -10.24
CA GLN A 256 -6.20 1.66 -8.78
C GLN A 256 -6.03 0.31 -8.08
N ALA A 257 -6.64 -0.74 -8.63
CA ALA A 257 -6.55 -2.09 -8.07
C ALA A 257 -5.11 -2.61 -8.12
N PHE A 258 -4.43 -2.42 -9.26
CA PHE A 258 -3.02 -2.77 -9.42
C PHE A 258 -2.14 -2.05 -8.39
N VAL A 259 -2.32 -0.74 -8.19
CA VAL A 259 -1.56 0.01 -7.18
C VAL A 259 -1.87 -0.48 -5.77
N ALA A 260 -3.14 -0.72 -5.44
CA ALA A 260 -3.54 -1.23 -4.13
C ALA A 260 -2.82 -2.55 -3.79
N VAL A 261 -2.79 -3.50 -4.73
CA VAL A 261 -2.08 -4.77 -4.54
C VAL A 261 -0.57 -4.54 -4.42
N ARG A 262 0.01 -3.64 -5.22
CA ARG A 262 1.44 -3.28 -5.11
C ARG A 262 1.79 -2.78 -3.71
N LEU A 263 0.94 -1.93 -3.13
CA LEU A 263 1.11 -1.41 -1.78
C LEU A 263 0.94 -2.49 -0.72
N LEU A 264 -0.09 -3.33 -0.82
CA LEU A 264 -0.29 -4.50 0.06
C LEU A 264 0.96 -5.39 0.10
N GLU A 265 1.50 -5.77 -1.05
CA GLU A 265 2.67 -6.65 -1.07
C GLU A 265 3.95 -5.93 -0.66
N ALA A 266 4.04 -4.60 -0.79
CA ALA A 266 5.15 -3.85 -0.20
C ALA A 266 5.11 -3.93 1.32
N VAL A 267 3.91 -3.85 1.90
CA VAL A 267 3.67 -4.03 3.34
C VAL A 267 4.04 -5.45 3.77
N ASN A 268 3.46 -6.49 3.15
CA ASN A 268 3.82 -7.89 3.43
C ASN A 268 5.33 -8.13 3.33
N TYR A 269 5.98 -7.51 2.33
CA TYR A 269 7.41 -7.65 2.12
C TYR A 269 8.20 -7.17 3.33
N PHE A 270 8.00 -5.94 3.82
CA PHE A 270 8.78 -5.44 4.95
C PHE A 270 8.31 -5.96 6.30
N GLU A 271 7.05 -6.38 6.43
CA GLU A 271 6.48 -6.99 7.65
C GLU A 271 7.03 -8.38 7.93
N HIS A 272 7.54 -9.08 6.92
CA HIS A 272 8.03 -10.46 7.02
C HIS A 272 9.43 -10.67 6.43
N TRP A 273 10.17 -9.59 6.17
CA TRP A 273 11.46 -9.70 5.49
C TRP A 273 12.51 -10.41 6.36
N GLY A 274 13.11 -11.46 5.79
CA GLY A 274 14.28 -12.12 6.36
C GLY A 274 14.04 -12.91 7.65
N LEU A 275 12.80 -12.97 8.14
CA LEU A 275 12.42 -13.74 9.32
C LEU A 275 12.13 -15.20 8.94
N LYS A 276 12.52 -16.11 9.83
CA LYS A 276 12.29 -17.54 9.69
C LYS A 276 11.72 -18.06 11.01
N ARG A 277 10.49 -18.55 10.97
CA ARG A 277 9.78 -19.06 12.13
C ARG A 277 10.43 -20.33 12.64
N LYS A 278 10.59 -20.41 13.97
CA LYS A 278 11.00 -21.64 14.66
C LYS A 278 9.78 -22.38 15.20
N GLY A 279 9.58 -23.61 14.75
CA GLY A 279 8.48 -24.46 15.20
C GLY A 279 7.12 -24.13 14.56
N SER A 280 6.05 -24.64 15.18
CA SER A 280 4.70 -24.61 14.61
C SER A 280 3.83 -23.43 15.07
N ARG A 281 4.20 -22.74 16.14
CA ARG A 281 3.44 -21.61 16.70
C ARG A 281 4.04 -20.29 16.20
N VAL A 282 3.18 -19.33 15.87
CA VAL A 282 3.58 -17.96 15.53
C VAL A 282 3.97 -17.20 16.80
N HIS A 283 5.17 -16.64 16.79
CA HIS A 283 5.71 -15.78 17.83
C HIS A 283 5.81 -14.34 17.31
N ALA A 284 5.86 -13.38 18.23
CA ALA A 284 5.98 -11.98 17.83
C ALA A 284 7.33 -11.66 17.16
N SER A 285 8.36 -12.49 17.36
CA SER A 285 9.63 -12.41 16.62
C SER A 285 9.53 -12.83 15.15
N ASP A 286 8.39 -13.37 14.70
CA ASP A 286 8.19 -13.85 13.32
C ASP A 286 7.61 -12.77 12.37
N SER A 287 7.34 -11.56 12.90
CA SER A 287 6.87 -10.40 12.14
C SER A 287 7.52 -9.12 12.65
N TRP A 288 7.59 -8.11 11.80
CA TRP A 288 8.13 -6.79 12.15
C TRP A 288 7.04 -5.83 12.65
N ASP A 289 7.34 -5.09 13.72
CA ASP A 289 6.50 -4.01 14.25
C ASP A 289 7.09 -2.64 13.93
N THR A 290 6.31 -1.57 14.11
CA THR A 290 6.83 -0.19 14.19
C THR A 290 6.22 0.51 15.39
N TYR A 291 6.98 1.43 16.00
CA TYR A 291 6.44 2.28 17.06
C TYR A 291 5.89 3.60 16.53
N SER A 292 5.84 3.83 15.21
CA SER A 292 5.31 5.08 14.66
C SER A 292 3.87 5.34 15.12
N TRP A 293 3.67 6.48 15.79
CA TRP A 293 2.35 6.93 16.21
C TRP A 293 1.40 7.14 15.03
N PHE A 294 1.91 7.64 13.89
CA PHE A 294 1.08 7.88 12.71
C PHE A 294 0.64 6.56 12.10
N THR A 295 1.54 5.57 11.99
CA THR A 295 1.17 4.23 11.53
C THR A 295 0.10 3.64 12.46
N TYR A 296 0.25 3.77 13.79
CA TYR A 296 -0.74 3.26 14.73
C TYR A 296 -2.13 3.90 14.53
N TYR A 297 -2.22 5.24 14.56
CA TYR A 297 -3.50 5.94 14.50
C TYR A 297 -4.08 6.01 13.09
N GLY A 298 -3.23 6.37 12.12
CA GLY A 298 -3.58 6.58 10.74
C GLY A 298 -3.88 5.27 10.01
N LEU A 299 -3.16 4.18 10.29
CA LEU A 299 -3.31 2.90 9.60
C LEU A 299 -4.03 1.84 10.44
N ILE A 300 -5.00 2.23 11.28
CA ILE A 300 -5.91 1.30 11.98
C ILE A 300 -5.10 0.22 12.75
N GLY A 301 -4.15 0.64 13.59
CA GLY A 301 -3.41 -0.25 14.47
C GLY A 301 -2.36 -1.15 13.79
N LEU A 302 -2.15 -1.02 12.47
CA LEU A 302 -1.24 -1.86 11.68
C LEU A 302 0.21 -1.88 12.21
N SER A 303 0.60 -0.88 13.00
CA SER A 303 1.92 -0.83 13.64
C SER A 303 2.21 -2.00 14.61
N ARG A 304 1.17 -2.71 15.08
CA ARG A 304 1.22 -3.81 16.05
C ARG A 304 0.97 -5.17 15.38
N HIS A 305 1.65 -5.39 14.26
CA HIS A 305 1.48 -6.55 13.38
C HIS A 305 1.87 -7.88 14.04
N ALA A 306 2.91 -7.87 14.89
CA ALA A 306 3.37 -9.05 15.58
C ALA A 306 2.32 -9.61 16.55
N ASP A 307 1.60 -8.75 17.28
CA ASP A 307 0.49 -9.18 18.13
C ASP A 307 -0.72 -9.63 17.32
N HIS A 308 -0.98 -8.99 16.18
CA HIS A 308 -2.01 -9.43 15.24
C HIS A 308 -1.76 -10.86 14.76
N HIS A 309 -0.53 -11.20 14.38
CA HIS A 309 -0.18 -12.56 13.99
C HIS A 309 -0.27 -13.58 15.14
N ALA A 310 0.03 -13.15 16.36
CA ALA A 310 -0.11 -13.99 17.55
C ALA A 310 -1.59 -14.17 17.97
N GLN A 311 -2.44 -13.17 17.75
CA GLN A 311 -3.85 -13.12 18.13
C GLN A 311 -4.72 -12.45 17.05
N PRO A 312 -4.97 -13.11 15.90
CA PRO A 312 -5.57 -12.48 14.71
C PRO A 312 -7.02 -12.02 14.89
N MET A 313 -7.70 -12.53 15.91
CA MET A 313 -9.09 -12.17 16.22
C MET A 313 -9.21 -10.89 17.06
N ARG A 314 -8.09 -10.34 17.52
CA ARG A 314 -8.04 -9.15 18.37
C ARG A 314 -8.29 -7.91 17.52
N PRO A 315 -9.27 -7.06 17.86
CA PRO A 315 -9.57 -5.88 17.07
C PRO A 315 -8.44 -4.85 17.19
N TYR A 316 -8.26 -4.03 16.15
CA TYR A 316 -7.08 -3.16 16.03
C TYR A 316 -6.79 -2.27 17.25
N GLN A 317 -7.82 -1.72 17.90
CA GLN A 317 -7.68 -0.84 19.06
C GLN A 317 -7.24 -1.59 20.34
N GLN A 318 -7.30 -2.92 20.31
CA GLN A 318 -6.87 -3.80 21.40
C GLN A 318 -5.56 -4.52 21.11
N LEU A 319 -4.92 -4.30 19.95
CA LEU A 319 -3.60 -4.87 19.64
C LEU A 319 -2.55 -4.42 20.64
N ARG A 320 -1.66 -5.31 21.05
CA ARG A 320 -0.63 -5.05 22.08
C ARG A 320 0.73 -4.77 21.46
N VAL A 321 1.55 -4.00 22.17
CA VAL A 321 2.95 -3.82 21.80
C VAL A 321 3.73 -5.06 22.22
N ARG A 322 4.53 -5.60 21.29
CA ARG A 322 5.40 -6.76 21.50
C ARG A 322 6.86 -6.30 21.55
N GLU A 323 7.53 -6.52 22.67
CA GLU A 323 8.94 -6.11 22.83
C GLU A 323 9.92 -7.09 22.17
N ASP A 324 9.46 -8.33 21.99
CA ASP A 324 10.18 -9.43 21.33
C ASP A 324 10.15 -9.35 19.80
N ALA A 325 9.30 -8.50 19.22
CA ALA A 325 9.27 -8.26 17.78
C ALA A 325 10.45 -7.37 17.34
N PRO A 326 11.11 -7.66 16.19
CA PRO A 326 12.01 -6.69 15.55
C PRO A 326 11.24 -5.43 15.14
N VAL A 327 11.91 -4.28 15.18
CA VAL A 327 11.28 -2.98 14.99
C VAL A 327 11.81 -2.30 13.74
N LEU A 328 10.89 -1.84 12.89
CA LEU A 328 11.18 -1.09 11.69
C LEU A 328 11.69 0.33 12.03
N PRO A 329 12.59 0.90 11.20
CA PRO A 329 13.26 2.16 11.52
C PRO A 329 12.34 3.38 11.47
N VAL A 330 11.23 3.32 10.73
CA VAL A 330 10.24 4.40 10.55
C VAL A 330 8.84 3.78 10.40
N GLY A 331 7.81 4.63 10.25
CA GLY A 331 6.47 4.18 9.93
C GLY A 331 6.31 3.63 8.50
N TYR A 332 5.11 3.15 8.20
CA TYR A 332 4.84 2.38 6.98
C TYR A 332 4.84 3.24 5.71
N LEU A 333 4.36 4.48 5.76
CA LEU A 333 4.34 5.35 4.57
C LEU A 333 5.76 5.58 4.00
N PRO A 334 6.75 6.04 4.78
CA PRO A 334 8.12 6.18 4.28
C PRO A 334 8.81 4.83 3.96
N LEU A 335 8.40 3.72 4.60
CA LEU A 335 8.91 2.39 4.26
C LEU A 335 8.44 1.92 2.89
N ILE A 336 7.18 2.18 2.53
CA ILE A 336 6.66 1.89 1.18
C ILE A 336 7.53 2.60 0.14
N ASP A 337 7.77 3.90 0.32
CA ASP A 337 8.64 4.68 -0.58
C ASP A 337 10.06 4.09 -0.65
N MET A 338 10.62 3.68 0.49
CA MET A 338 11.94 3.07 0.54
C MET A 338 11.97 1.71 -0.15
N VAL A 339 10.99 0.83 0.06
CA VAL A 339 10.93 -0.50 -0.58
C VAL A 339 10.68 -0.39 -2.08
N LEU A 340 9.83 0.53 -2.52
CA LEU A 340 9.50 0.70 -3.94
C LEU A 340 10.61 1.42 -4.72
N GLY A 341 11.29 2.40 -4.11
CA GLY A 341 12.30 3.24 -4.79
C GLY A 341 13.76 2.97 -4.42
N ARG A 342 14.03 2.44 -3.22
CA ARG A 342 15.37 2.27 -2.63
C ARG A 342 15.49 0.96 -1.84
N ASN A 343 15.07 -0.14 -2.46
CA ASN A 343 14.95 -1.44 -1.78
C ASN A 343 16.26 -1.93 -1.13
N ALA A 344 17.42 -1.56 -1.68
CA ALA A 344 18.73 -1.88 -1.11
C ALA A 344 18.92 -1.26 0.28
N ASP A 345 18.57 0.01 0.46
CA ASP A 345 18.66 0.72 1.74
C ASP A 345 17.80 0.03 2.82
N PHE A 346 16.59 -0.40 2.43
CA PHE A 346 15.73 -1.19 3.33
C PHE A 346 16.40 -2.51 3.74
N MET A 347 16.92 -3.27 2.78
CA MET A 347 17.56 -4.56 3.08
C MET A 347 18.78 -4.39 3.98
N GLU A 348 19.57 -3.33 3.81
CA GLU A 348 20.71 -3.01 4.68
C GLU A 348 20.25 -2.73 6.12
N LEU A 349 19.26 -1.85 6.29
CA LEU A 349 18.69 -1.52 7.61
C LEU A 349 18.07 -2.74 8.29
N ALA A 350 17.27 -3.52 7.56
CA ALA A 350 16.64 -4.73 8.08
C ALA A 350 17.69 -5.79 8.45
N THR A 351 18.73 -5.96 7.64
CA THR A 351 19.84 -6.89 7.97
C THR A 351 20.56 -6.50 9.25
N ALA A 352 20.81 -5.20 9.45
CA ALA A 352 21.46 -4.70 10.66
C ALA A 352 20.64 -5.01 11.93
N GLU A 353 19.32 -4.79 11.88
CA GLU A 353 18.42 -5.10 13.01
C GLU A 353 18.31 -6.60 13.28
N LEU A 354 18.17 -7.44 12.23
CA LEU A 354 18.16 -8.90 12.39
C LEU A 354 19.46 -9.41 13.04
N LYS A 355 20.61 -8.86 12.65
CA LYS A 355 21.91 -9.21 13.22
C LYS A 355 22.02 -8.76 14.68
N ALA A 356 21.56 -7.54 15.00
CA ALA A 356 21.59 -7.01 16.35
C ALA A 356 20.73 -7.84 17.32
N ARG A 357 19.61 -8.40 16.84
CA ARG A 357 18.69 -9.23 17.63
C ARG A 357 18.94 -10.73 17.55
N GLY A 358 19.86 -11.18 16.69
CA GLY A 358 20.09 -12.62 16.46
C GLY A 358 18.87 -13.33 15.88
N LEU A 359 18.17 -12.70 14.93
CA LEU A 359 16.97 -13.21 14.27
C LEU A 359 17.23 -13.64 12.83
N GLY A 360 16.29 -14.39 12.25
CA GLY A 360 16.38 -14.87 10.87
C GLY A 360 17.62 -15.75 10.66
N PRO A 361 18.50 -15.45 9.69
CA PRO A 361 19.72 -16.23 9.44
C PRO A 361 20.81 -16.06 10.52
N PHE A 362 20.63 -15.12 11.46
CA PHE A 362 21.61 -14.85 12.53
C PHE A 362 21.25 -15.51 13.86
N ALA A 363 20.16 -16.28 13.91
CA ALA A 363 19.82 -17.06 15.09
C ALA A 363 20.86 -18.18 15.31
N SER A 364 21.27 -18.40 16.56
CA SER A 364 22.43 -19.20 16.99
C SER A 364 22.38 -20.73 16.69
N GLU A 365 21.59 -21.17 15.73
CA GLU A 365 21.45 -22.59 15.33
C GLU A 365 21.50 -22.81 13.81
N SER A 366 21.75 -21.79 12.96
CA SER A 366 21.88 -21.98 11.51
C SER A 366 23.32 -21.83 11.03
N ASP A 367 24.09 -22.92 11.12
CA ASP A 367 25.37 -23.12 10.41
C ASP A 367 25.13 -23.48 8.93
N GLU A 368 24.47 -22.60 8.18
CA GLU A 368 24.55 -22.63 6.71
C GLU A 368 25.10 -21.29 6.23
N ALA A 369 26.29 -21.32 5.65
CA ALA A 369 26.82 -20.19 4.90
C ALA A 369 25.94 -19.97 3.68
N ILE A 370 25.10 -18.93 3.71
CA ILE A 370 24.20 -18.60 2.60
C ILE A 370 24.88 -17.56 1.70
N GLU A 371 25.21 -17.97 0.48
CA GLU A 371 25.58 -17.04 -0.59
C GLU A 371 24.38 -16.18 -0.99
N ILE A 372 24.59 -14.87 -1.05
CA ILE A 372 23.61 -13.89 -1.53
C ILE A 372 23.60 -13.92 -3.07
N PRO A 373 22.57 -14.46 -3.75
CA PRO A 373 22.53 -14.45 -5.20
C PRO A 373 22.09 -13.04 -5.63
N VAL A 374 23.05 -12.21 -6.07
CA VAL A 374 22.73 -10.92 -6.71
C VAL A 374 22.29 -11.21 -8.15
N PRO A 375 21.02 -11.00 -8.53
CA PRO A 375 20.57 -11.27 -9.89
C PRO A 375 21.26 -10.29 -10.86
N ARG A 376 21.88 -10.82 -11.92
CA ARG A 376 22.45 -9.97 -12.98
C ARG A 376 21.30 -9.39 -13.84
N PRO A 377 21.11 -8.07 -13.95
CA PRO A 377 20.03 -7.49 -14.73
C PRO A 377 20.22 -7.73 -16.24
N SER A 378 19.12 -7.86 -16.97
CA SER A 378 19.09 -7.90 -18.45
C SER A 378 19.58 -6.57 -19.08
N GLY A 379 19.86 -6.54 -20.39
CA GLY A 379 20.36 -5.34 -21.09
C GLY A 379 19.55 -4.06 -20.83
N ALA A 380 18.22 -4.12 -20.96
CA ALA A 380 17.33 -3.00 -20.66
C ALA A 380 17.26 -2.68 -19.16
N ALA A 381 17.36 -3.69 -18.30
CA ALA A 381 17.38 -3.50 -16.85
C ALA A 381 18.71 -2.90 -16.36
N ARG A 382 19.83 -3.13 -17.06
CA ARG A 382 21.13 -2.48 -16.80
C ARG A 382 21.11 -1.00 -17.17
N PHE A 383 20.46 -0.64 -18.28
CA PHE A 383 20.25 0.75 -18.66
C PHE A 383 19.39 1.47 -17.62
N TRP A 384 18.25 0.89 -17.24
CA TRP A 384 17.37 1.44 -16.20
C TRP A 384 18.03 1.52 -14.82
N ALA A 385 18.79 0.50 -14.41
CA ALA A 385 19.53 0.51 -13.15
C ALA A 385 20.76 1.42 -13.17
N GLY A 386 21.29 1.75 -14.36
CA GLY A 386 22.39 2.70 -14.55
C GLY A 386 21.94 4.16 -14.47
N LEU A 387 20.63 4.43 -14.61
CA LEU A 387 20.05 5.72 -14.23
C LEU A 387 20.05 5.81 -12.71
N SER A 388 20.51 6.95 -12.17
CA SER A 388 20.35 7.22 -10.75
C SER A 388 18.87 7.13 -10.36
N PRO A 389 18.52 6.64 -9.15
CA PRO A 389 17.12 6.46 -8.73
C PRO A 389 16.24 7.70 -8.90
N TRP A 390 16.83 8.89 -8.81
CA TRP A 390 16.14 10.18 -9.02
C TRP A 390 15.86 10.52 -10.49
N LEU A 391 16.57 9.93 -11.46
CA LEU A 391 16.31 10.06 -12.90
C LEU A 391 15.28 9.04 -13.40
N GLN A 392 15.07 7.95 -12.67
CA GLN A 392 14.17 6.87 -13.10
C GLN A 392 12.71 7.31 -13.14
N TRP A 393 12.24 8.01 -12.11
CA TRP A 393 10.87 8.52 -12.03
C TRP A 393 10.55 9.60 -13.07
N PRO A 394 11.41 10.62 -13.31
CA PRO A 394 11.23 11.55 -14.42
C PRO A 394 11.22 10.86 -15.79
N VAL A 395 12.15 9.94 -16.06
CA VAL A 395 12.17 9.27 -17.37
C VAL A 395 10.89 8.45 -17.59
N PHE A 396 10.39 7.78 -16.56
CA PHE A 396 9.12 7.04 -16.61
C PHE A 396 7.91 7.96 -16.78
N LEU A 397 7.79 8.99 -15.94
CA LEU A 397 6.70 9.98 -15.99
C LEU A 397 6.71 10.77 -17.29
N GLY A 398 7.88 11.03 -17.89
CA GLY A 398 8.02 11.73 -19.17
C GLY A 398 7.67 10.88 -20.36
N GLY A 399 8.06 9.61 -20.36
CA GLY A 399 7.55 8.64 -21.33
C GLY A 399 6.02 8.53 -21.25
N LEU A 400 5.47 8.47 -20.03
CA LEU A 400 4.04 8.41 -19.79
C LEU A 400 3.32 9.70 -20.21
N LEU A 401 3.80 10.89 -19.85
CA LEU A 401 3.23 12.20 -20.23
C LEU A 401 3.28 12.46 -21.74
N LEU A 402 4.33 12.00 -22.42
CA LEU A 402 4.44 12.07 -23.87
C LEU A 402 3.44 11.14 -24.55
N LEU A 403 3.36 9.87 -24.10
CA LEU A 403 2.33 8.91 -24.52
C LEU A 403 0.92 9.44 -24.24
N ILE A 404 0.74 10.12 -23.10
CA ILE A 404 -0.47 10.79 -22.69
C ILE A 404 -0.88 11.83 -23.72
N SER A 405 -0.04 12.83 -23.96
CA SER A 405 -0.48 13.94 -24.80
C SER A 405 -0.55 13.58 -26.28
N THR A 406 0.24 12.62 -26.75
CA THR A 406 0.10 12.09 -28.12
C THR A 406 -1.12 11.18 -28.27
N GLY A 407 -1.47 10.41 -27.24
CA GLY A 407 -2.67 9.59 -27.21
C GLY A 407 -3.97 10.41 -27.14
N ALA A 408 -4.01 11.46 -26.32
CA ALA A 408 -5.16 12.38 -26.25
C ALA A 408 -5.43 13.09 -27.60
N ALA A 409 -4.35 13.45 -28.30
CA ALA A 409 -4.41 14.03 -29.65
C ALA A 409 -4.93 13.04 -30.71
N LEU A 410 -4.66 11.74 -30.55
CA LEU A 410 -5.17 10.68 -31.42
C LEU A 410 -6.66 10.38 -31.16
N GLU A 411 -7.08 10.40 -29.89
CA GLU A 411 -8.44 10.04 -29.46
C GLU A 411 -9.47 11.15 -29.79
N GLY A 412 -9.05 12.42 -29.77
CA GLY A 412 -9.90 13.56 -30.13
C GLY A 412 -10.20 13.74 -31.62
N GLY A 413 -9.74 12.84 -32.50
CA GLY A 413 -9.94 12.93 -33.96
C GLY A 413 -9.17 14.06 -34.65
N GLN A 414 -8.32 14.80 -33.93
CA GLN A 414 -7.60 15.97 -34.42
C GLN A 414 -6.32 15.64 -35.20
N TRP A 415 -6.03 14.36 -35.45
CA TRP A 415 -4.77 13.96 -36.09
C TRP A 415 -4.57 14.51 -37.51
N GLY A 416 -5.68 14.73 -38.24
CA GLY A 416 -5.65 15.36 -39.56
C GLY A 416 -5.48 16.90 -39.52
N ASP A 417 -5.77 17.53 -38.39
CA ASP A 417 -5.79 18.99 -38.22
C ASP A 417 -4.62 19.51 -37.36
N LEU A 418 -3.88 18.61 -36.68
CA LEU A 418 -2.70 18.96 -35.90
C LEU A 418 -1.57 19.41 -36.82
N GLN A 419 -1.27 20.71 -36.78
CA GLN A 419 -0.09 21.21 -37.47
C GLN A 419 1.16 20.90 -36.64
N TRP A 420 2.32 20.93 -37.29
CA TRP A 420 3.60 20.71 -36.62
C TRP A 420 3.79 21.64 -35.40
N GLY A 421 3.21 22.85 -35.44
CA GLY A 421 3.20 23.80 -34.32
C GLY A 421 2.45 23.31 -33.07
N ASP A 422 1.39 22.52 -33.23
CA ASP A 422 0.62 21.98 -32.09
C ASP A 422 1.37 20.84 -31.41
N PHE A 423 2.05 20.01 -32.21
CA PHE A 423 2.99 19.00 -31.70
C PHE A 423 4.16 19.64 -30.96
N GLN A 424 4.69 20.74 -31.48
CA GLN A 424 5.71 21.53 -30.79
C GLN A 424 5.17 22.10 -29.47
N GLY A 425 3.95 22.65 -29.44
CA GLY A 425 3.33 23.16 -28.23
C GLY A 425 3.12 22.08 -27.16
N ILE A 426 2.62 20.90 -27.55
CA ILE A 426 2.45 19.75 -26.65
C ILE A 426 3.81 19.23 -26.15
N ALA A 427 4.79 19.09 -27.05
CA ALA A 427 6.13 18.62 -26.69
C ALA A 427 6.87 19.62 -25.79
N ILE A 428 6.71 20.93 -26.03
CA ILE A 428 7.27 22.00 -25.19
C ILE A 428 6.59 22.02 -23.82
N ARG A 429 5.25 21.96 -23.77
CA ARG A 429 4.48 21.90 -22.51
C ARG A 429 4.88 20.69 -21.68
N ASN A 430 4.90 19.50 -22.29
CA ASN A 430 5.28 18.27 -21.61
C ASN A 430 6.76 18.29 -21.22
N GLY A 431 7.64 18.78 -22.09
CA GLY A 431 9.05 18.97 -21.81
C GLY A 431 9.27 19.92 -20.63
N ALA A 432 8.47 20.98 -20.51
CA ALA A 432 8.50 21.90 -19.38
C ALA A 432 8.02 21.24 -18.09
N ILE A 433 6.86 20.56 -18.11
CA ILE A 433 6.36 19.78 -16.96
C ILE A 433 7.40 18.75 -16.51
N MET A 434 8.05 18.08 -17.47
CA MET A 434 9.09 17.10 -17.20
C MET A 434 10.37 17.70 -16.66
N GLY A 435 10.81 18.84 -17.20
CA GLY A 435 11.93 19.60 -16.67
C GLY A 435 11.68 20.05 -15.24
N ILE A 436 10.44 20.46 -14.91
CA ILE A 436 10.04 20.86 -13.56
C ILE A 436 10.06 19.67 -12.61
N ILE A 437 9.39 18.56 -12.96
CA ILE A 437 9.38 17.35 -12.13
C ILE A 437 10.80 16.81 -11.94
N ALA A 438 11.62 16.79 -13.00
CA ALA A 438 13.01 16.35 -12.93
C ALA A 438 13.86 17.27 -12.06
N ALA A 439 13.73 18.59 -12.19
CA ALA A 439 14.45 19.56 -11.36
C ALA A 439 14.05 19.43 -9.88
N VAL A 440 12.76 19.23 -9.62
CA VAL A 440 12.21 19.06 -8.27
C VAL A 440 12.71 17.76 -7.65
N LEU A 441 12.69 16.65 -8.38
CA LEU A 441 13.21 15.36 -7.92
C LEU A 441 14.74 15.35 -7.80
N ALA A 442 15.46 16.08 -8.65
CA ALA A 442 16.91 16.25 -8.59
C ALA A 442 17.33 17.10 -7.38
N VAL A 443 16.65 18.23 -7.15
CA VAL A 443 16.88 19.07 -5.96
C VAL A 443 16.48 18.31 -4.71
N ARG A 444 15.35 17.59 -4.72
CA ARG A 444 14.95 16.67 -3.66
C ARG A 444 16.09 15.69 -3.35
N TYR A 445 16.59 14.96 -4.35
CA TYR A 445 17.67 13.99 -4.17
C TYR A 445 18.97 14.65 -3.66
N TRP A 446 19.34 15.81 -4.19
CA TRP A 446 20.52 16.55 -3.75
C TRP A 446 20.41 17.03 -2.30
N VAL A 447 19.25 17.53 -1.89
CA VAL A 447 18.99 17.92 -0.50
C VAL A 447 18.93 16.70 0.41
N GLU A 448 18.31 15.60 -0.03
CA GLU A 448 18.18 14.37 0.76
C GLU A 448 19.54 13.73 1.05
N THR A 449 20.43 13.69 0.05
CA THR A 449 21.79 13.14 0.19
C THR A 449 22.69 13.97 1.10
N ARG A 450 22.40 15.26 1.33
CA ARG A 450 23.21 16.13 2.19
C ARG A 450 22.63 16.39 3.56
N VAL A 451 21.30 16.45 3.66
CA VAL A 451 20.61 16.79 4.89
C VAL A 451 20.11 15.53 5.60
N GLN A 452 20.13 14.37 4.92
CA GLN A 452 19.59 13.08 5.40
C GLN A 452 18.18 13.23 5.99
N ASN A 453 17.44 14.21 5.47
CA ASN A 453 16.16 14.62 5.96
C ASN A 453 15.25 14.83 4.76
N GLY A 454 14.42 13.82 4.50
CA GLY A 454 13.48 13.79 3.37
C GLY A 454 12.55 15.02 3.33
N TRP A 455 12.39 15.76 4.42
CA TRP A 455 11.42 16.86 4.54
C TRP A 455 11.91 18.21 4.07
N ILE A 456 13.17 18.55 4.36
CA ILE A 456 13.80 19.73 3.76
C ILE A 456 13.89 19.51 2.25
N SER A 457 14.11 18.26 1.85
CA SER A 457 14.14 17.79 0.47
C SER A 457 12.77 17.91 -0.24
N TRP A 458 11.68 17.42 0.36
CA TRP A 458 10.31 17.58 -0.17
C TRP A 458 9.83 19.04 -0.14
N GLY A 459 10.15 19.79 0.92
CA GLY A 459 9.80 21.20 1.06
C GLY A 459 10.46 22.08 -0.02
N CYS A 460 11.76 21.89 -0.26
CA CYS A 460 12.46 22.57 -1.36
C CYS A 460 11.88 22.16 -2.72
N GLY A 461 11.52 20.89 -2.90
CA GLY A 461 10.87 20.39 -4.12
C GLY A 461 9.49 21.01 -4.37
N LEU A 462 8.66 21.13 -3.34
CA LEU A 462 7.34 21.76 -3.42
C LEU A 462 7.43 23.28 -3.65
N MET A 463 8.38 23.97 -3.01
CA MET A 463 8.63 25.40 -3.26
C MET A 463 9.11 25.65 -4.69
N LEU A 464 9.92 24.74 -5.25
CA LEU A 464 10.33 24.80 -6.66
C LEU A 464 9.17 24.52 -7.61
N LEU A 465 8.32 23.52 -7.34
CA LEU A 465 7.08 23.27 -8.11
C LEU A 465 6.18 24.51 -8.13
N PHE A 466 6.00 25.14 -6.97
CA PHE A 466 5.18 26.34 -6.82
C PHE A 466 5.80 27.54 -7.53
N GLY A 467 7.11 27.74 -7.38
CA GLY A 467 7.86 28.81 -8.04
C GLY A 467 7.84 28.68 -9.56
N VAL A 468 8.07 27.48 -10.10
CA VAL A 468 8.04 27.30 -11.57
C VAL A 468 6.61 27.32 -12.11
N GLY A 469 5.62 26.78 -11.39
CA GLY A 469 4.20 26.92 -11.74
C GLY A 469 3.75 28.39 -11.80
N ALA A 470 4.12 29.19 -10.79
CA ALA A 470 3.83 30.62 -10.74
C ALA A 470 4.50 31.41 -11.88
N LEU A 471 5.73 31.05 -12.25
CA LEU A 471 6.51 31.74 -13.29
C LEU A 471 6.17 31.30 -14.73
N SER A 472 5.56 30.12 -14.90
CA SER A 472 5.19 29.57 -16.22
C SER A 472 3.76 29.87 -16.65
N LEU A 473 2.89 30.31 -15.72
CA LEU A 473 1.51 30.76 -16.00
C LEU A 473 1.40 31.74 -17.18
N PRO A 474 2.22 32.80 -17.29
CA PRO A 474 2.15 33.74 -18.41
C PRO A 474 2.56 33.15 -19.78
N TRP A 475 3.33 32.05 -19.78
CA TRP A 475 3.84 31.40 -21.01
C TRP A 475 2.95 30.25 -21.49
N LEU A 476 2.10 29.72 -20.63
CA LEU A 476 1.20 28.59 -20.92
C LEU A 476 -0.18 29.03 -21.42
N GLY A 477 -0.43 30.34 -21.50
CA GLY A 477 -1.68 30.90 -22.04
C GLY A 477 -2.93 30.56 -21.20
N VAL A 478 -2.76 30.33 -19.90
CA VAL A 478 -3.86 30.16 -18.93
C VAL A 478 -4.02 31.42 -18.10
#